data_AF-A0A2S7P6K1-F1
#
_entry.id   AF-A0A2S7P6K1-F1
#
_cell.length_a   1.000
_cell.length_b   1.000
_cell.length_c   1.000
_cell.angle_alpha   90.00
_cell.angle_beta   90.00
_cell.angle_gamma   90.00
#
_symmetry.space_group_name_H-M   'P 1'
#
loop_
_entity.id
_entity.type
_entity.pdbx_description
1 polymer ?
#
loop_
_entity_poly.entity_id
_entity_poly.type
_entity_poly.pdbx_seq_one_letter_code
_entity_poly.pdbx_strand_id
1 'polypeptide(L)'
;MAASIQTVSESKELRGLNLIAAHSHIRGLGVDPDNLEPRASSQGLVGQTKARKAAAVILQMVKEGKIAGRAEEEVDVSPDALALLTKIGQEAGIRYASNLITTSQLICAKRKAKQIGIEDVQRSFALFYDSARSVKFVNDFEKRLIGDEGGVNLSVTNGHGDAMDVS
;
A
#
# COMPACT_ATOMS: atom_id res chain seq x y z
N MET A 1 0.32 21.02 -23.68
CA MET A 1 -0.02 22.06 -22.69
C MET A 1 0.03 21.41 -21.32
N ALA A 2 0.85 21.93 -20.40
CA ALA A 2 1.11 21.30 -19.10
C ALA A 2 -0.08 21.52 -18.14
N ALA A 3 -0.51 20.46 -17.45
CA ALA A 3 -1.59 20.51 -16.48
C ALA A 3 -1.17 21.29 -15.23
N SER A 4 -1.94 22.31 -14.86
CA SER A 4 -1.72 23.13 -13.67
C SER A 4 -1.80 22.30 -12.39
N ILE A 5 -0.87 22.52 -11.46
CA ILE A 5 -0.85 21.88 -10.14
C ILE A 5 -2.02 22.42 -9.30
N GLN A 6 -3.12 21.68 -9.24
CA GLN A 6 -4.18 21.92 -8.27
C GLN A 6 -4.00 20.96 -7.08
N THR A 7 -3.82 21.52 -5.88
CA THR A 7 -3.87 20.75 -4.64
C THR A 7 -5.32 20.59 -4.23
N VAL A 8 -5.83 19.37 -4.43
CA VAL A 8 -7.15 18.85 -4.03
C VAL A 8 -8.35 19.42 -4.81
N SER A 9 -8.94 18.58 -5.66
CA SER A 9 -10.34 18.72 -6.08
C SER A 9 -11.23 18.36 -4.88
N GLU A 10 -12.07 19.28 -4.40
CA GLU A 10 -13.08 18.98 -3.40
C GLU A 10 -13.99 17.84 -3.89
N SER A 11 -13.73 16.62 -3.44
CA SER A 11 -14.69 15.52 -3.56
C SER A 11 -15.80 15.80 -2.55
N LYS A 12 -16.81 16.51 -3.03
CA LYS A 12 -18.03 16.87 -2.30
C LYS A 12 -18.91 15.63 -2.14
N GLU A 13 -18.49 14.64 -1.36
CA GLU A 13 -19.35 13.57 -0.87
C GLU A 13 -18.58 12.70 0.13
N LEU A 14 -18.83 12.96 1.42
CA LEU A 14 -18.75 12.08 2.61
C LEU A 14 -18.74 13.00 3.86
N ARG A 15 -19.68 13.95 3.92
CA ARG A 15 -19.95 14.76 5.14
C ARG A 15 -20.79 13.91 6.09
N GLY A 16 -20.14 12.99 6.80
CA GLY A 16 -20.78 12.13 7.78
C GLY A 16 -20.37 12.41 9.23
N LEU A 17 -19.07 12.56 9.51
CA LEU A 17 -18.58 12.71 10.88
C LEU A 17 -17.14 13.28 10.85
N ASN A 18 -16.99 14.58 10.56
CA ASN A 18 -15.65 15.20 10.59
C ASN A 18 -15.28 15.51 12.04
N LEU A 19 -14.65 14.56 12.73
CA LEU A 19 -13.89 14.83 13.94
C LEU A 19 -12.84 15.90 13.60
N ILE A 20 -12.77 16.99 14.39
CA ILE A 20 -11.75 18.02 14.24
C ILE A 20 -10.41 17.40 14.66
N ALA A 21 -9.73 16.76 13.71
CA ALA A 21 -8.37 16.29 13.89
C ALA A 21 -7.41 17.50 14.02
N ALA A 22 -6.29 17.32 14.72
CA ALA A 22 -5.28 18.36 14.96
C ALA A 22 -4.80 19.06 13.67
N HIS A 23 -4.92 18.39 12.52
CA HIS A 23 -4.48 18.88 11.22
C HIS A 23 -5.62 19.25 10.25
N SER A 24 -6.86 19.37 10.75
CA SER A 24 -8.05 19.75 9.96
C SER A 24 -7.95 21.11 9.26
N HIS A 25 -7.05 21.98 9.74
CA HIS A 25 -6.78 23.30 9.17
C HIS A 25 -5.76 23.28 8.01
N ILE A 26 -5.02 22.18 7.82
CA ILE A 26 -4.02 22.04 6.78
C ILE A 26 -4.72 21.58 5.49
N ARG A 27 -4.77 22.46 4.50
CA ARG A 27 -5.45 22.25 3.21
C ARG A 27 -4.49 22.01 2.04
N GLY A 28 -3.18 22.12 2.28
CA GLY A 28 -2.15 21.90 1.25
C GLY A 28 -0.76 22.38 1.69
N LEU A 29 0.21 22.23 0.79
CA LEU A 29 1.62 22.50 1.09
C LEU A 29 1.98 24.00 1.01
N GLY A 30 1.14 24.80 0.36
CA GLY A 30 1.28 26.27 0.29
C GLY A 30 2.50 26.75 -0.50
N VAL A 31 2.92 26.00 -1.51
CA VAL A 31 4.05 26.31 -2.40
C VAL A 31 3.55 26.82 -3.74
N ASP A 32 4.30 27.71 -4.38
CA ASP A 32 3.96 28.17 -5.72
C ASP A 32 4.21 27.07 -6.75
N PRO A 33 3.29 26.84 -7.70
CA PRO A 33 3.32 25.68 -8.59
C PRO A 33 4.47 25.72 -9.62
N ASP A 34 4.94 26.91 -9.97
CA ASP A 34 5.95 27.10 -11.01
C ASP A 34 7.38 27.22 -10.46
N ASN A 35 7.53 27.82 -9.27
CA ASN A 35 8.84 28.10 -8.67
C ASN A 35 9.17 27.20 -7.46
N LEU A 36 8.20 26.41 -6.97
CA LEU A 36 8.33 25.54 -5.80
C LEU A 36 8.78 26.26 -4.51
N GLU A 37 8.65 27.59 -4.47
CA GLU A 37 8.99 28.37 -3.29
C GLU A 37 7.82 28.35 -2.28
N PRO A 38 8.07 28.03 -1.01
CA PRO A 38 7.06 28.05 0.03
C PRO A 38 6.79 29.47 0.53
N ARG A 39 5.51 29.86 0.56
CA ARG A 39 5.07 31.11 1.20
C ARG A 39 5.16 31.00 2.72
N ALA A 40 5.49 32.08 3.42
CA ALA A 40 5.71 32.08 4.88
C ALA A 40 4.53 31.49 5.69
N SER A 41 3.30 31.76 5.26
CA SER A 41 2.06 31.13 5.73
C SER A 41 1.15 30.89 4.55
N SER A 42 0.74 29.64 4.31
CA SER A 42 -0.17 29.31 3.20
C SER A 42 -0.79 27.92 3.38
N GLN A 43 -2.05 27.77 2.99
CA GLN A 43 -2.83 26.52 3.03
C GLN A 43 -2.81 25.79 4.39
N GLY A 44 -2.73 26.53 5.49
CA GLY A 44 -2.72 25.99 6.85
C GLY A 44 -1.34 25.59 7.38
N LEU A 45 -0.28 25.69 6.56
CA LEU A 45 1.11 25.53 7.01
C LEU A 45 1.77 26.88 7.26
N VAL A 46 2.52 26.96 8.36
CA VAL A 46 3.32 28.14 8.74
C VAL A 46 4.76 27.71 8.97
N GLY A 47 5.71 28.45 8.38
CA GLY A 47 7.14 28.15 8.54
C GLY A 47 7.58 26.87 7.82
N GLN A 48 8.64 26.24 8.33
CA GLN A 48 9.26 25.02 7.78
C GLN A 48 9.52 25.09 6.27
N THR A 49 10.14 26.19 5.82
CA THR A 49 10.39 26.46 4.39
C THR A 49 11.23 25.36 3.74
N LYS A 50 12.30 24.92 4.39
CA LYS A 50 13.15 23.81 3.88
C LYS A 50 12.36 22.51 3.68
N ALA A 51 11.55 22.12 4.67
CA ALA A 51 10.76 20.89 4.59
C ALA A 51 9.65 20.98 3.53
N ARG A 52 8.99 22.14 3.43
CA ARG A 52 7.94 22.36 2.42
C ARG A 52 8.50 22.42 1.01
N LYS A 53 9.68 23.01 0.81
CA LYS A 53 10.39 23.00 -0.46
C LYS A 53 10.82 21.58 -0.84
N ALA A 54 11.38 20.81 0.09
CA ALA A 54 11.73 19.40 -0.14
C ALA A 54 10.49 18.56 -0.51
N ALA A 55 9.39 18.73 0.23
CA ALA A 55 8.13 18.04 -0.05
C ALA A 55 7.56 18.42 -1.43
N ALA A 56 7.70 19.69 -1.86
CA ALA A 56 7.27 20.14 -3.19
C ALA A 56 8.09 19.48 -4.31
N VAL A 57 9.41 19.38 -4.11
CA VAL A 57 10.31 18.70 -5.05
C VAL A 57 9.97 17.21 -5.14
N ILE A 58 9.67 16.55 -4.02
CA ILE A 58 9.21 15.15 -4.01
C ILE A 58 7.89 15.03 -4.78
N LEU A 59 6.93 15.91 -4.52
CA LEU A 59 5.64 15.93 -5.23
C LEU A 59 5.81 16.08 -6.75
N GLN A 60 6.79 16.87 -7.18
CA GLN A 60 7.15 17.00 -8.59
C GLN A 60 7.79 15.72 -9.13
N MET A 61 8.73 15.12 -8.40
CA MET A 61 9.33 13.83 -8.78
C MET A 61 8.28 12.72 -8.92
N VAL A 62 7.23 12.73 -8.09
CA VAL A 62 6.07 11.83 -8.21
C VAL A 62 5.35 12.01 -9.53
N LYS A 63 5.02 13.26 -9.87
CA LYS A 63 4.32 13.58 -11.12
C LYS A 63 5.13 13.24 -12.36
N GLU A 64 6.43 13.44 -12.29
CA GLU A 64 7.36 13.12 -13.37
C GLU A 64 7.67 11.61 -13.46
N GLY A 65 7.16 10.79 -12.54
CA GLY A 65 7.43 9.35 -12.48
C GLY A 65 8.89 9.00 -12.17
N LYS A 66 9.70 9.98 -11.75
CA LYS A 66 11.14 9.82 -11.48
C LYS A 66 11.45 9.24 -10.09
N ILE A 67 10.43 8.85 -9.32
CA ILE A 67 10.63 8.27 -7.97
C ILE A 67 10.90 6.77 -7.97
N ALA A 68 10.91 6.09 -9.12
CA ALA A 68 11.35 4.69 -9.15
C ALA A 68 12.81 4.64 -8.61
N GLY A 69 12.96 4.26 -7.33
CA GLY A 69 14.24 4.17 -6.61
C GLY A 69 14.57 5.26 -5.58
N ARG A 70 13.64 6.14 -5.13
CA ARG A 70 13.95 7.20 -4.13
C ARG A 70 13.07 7.26 -2.87
N ALA A 71 12.57 6.13 -2.37
CA ALA A 71 11.91 6.10 -1.07
C ALA A 71 12.27 4.81 -0.31
N GLU A 72 13.26 4.92 0.60
CA GLU A 72 13.66 4.02 1.72
C GLU A 72 13.91 2.52 1.47
N GLU A 73 13.32 1.90 0.46
CA GLU A 73 13.57 0.52 0.03
C GLU A 73 14.08 0.62 -1.41
N GLU A 74 15.36 0.33 -1.67
CA GLU A 74 15.95 0.26 -3.01
C GLU A 74 15.37 -0.95 -3.78
N VAL A 75 14.09 -0.87 -4.13
CA VAL A 75 13.34 -1.97 -4.73
C VAL A 75 12.95 -1.61 -6.15
N ASP A 76 13.61 -2.27 -7.11
CA ASP A 76 13.25 -2.19 -8.53
C ASP A 76 11.97 -3.03 -8.76
N VAL A 77 10.82 -2.40 -8.90
CA VAL A 77 9.52 -3.07 -9.15
C VAL A 77 9.13 -2.90 -10.62
N SER A 78 8.50 -3.91 -11.24
CA SER A 78 7.87 -3.73 -12.56
C SER A 78 6.65 -2.81 -12.46
N PRO A 79 6.35 -2.00 -13.49
CA PRO A 79 5.19 -1.10 -13.47
C PRO A 79 3.87 -1.83 -13.26
N ASP A 80 3.73 -3.06 -13.79
CA ASP A 80 2.54 -3.89 -13.62
C ASP A 80 2.41 -4.42 -12.18
N ALA A 81 3.54 -4.83 -11.57
CA ALA A 81 3.57 -5.27 -10.18
C ALA A 81 3.25 -4.11 -9.23
N LEU A 82 3.70 -2.89 -9.55
CA LEU A 82 3.37 -1.68 -8.79
C LEU A 82 1.87 -1.35 -8.86
N ALA A 83 1.24 -1.50 -10.03
CA ALA A 83 -0.20 -1.33 -10.17
C ALA A 83 -0.99 -2.34 -9.32
N LEU A 84 -0.56 -3.61 -9.30
CA LEU A 84 -1.16 -4.65 -8.47
C LEU A 84 -1.02 -4.34 -6.97
N LEU A 85 0.17 -3.97 -6.52
CA LEU A 85 0.44 -3.60 -5.13
C LEU A 85 -0.38 -2.38 -4.70
N THR A 86 -0.54 -1.40 -5.58
CA THR A 86 -1.37 -0.22 -5.31
C THR A 86 -2.84 -0.61 -5.14
N LYS A 87 -3.36 -1.52 -5.97
CA LYS A 87 -4.72 -2.06 -5.82
C LYS A 87 -4.89 -2.79 -4.48
N ILE A 88 -3.94 -3.65 -4.12
CA ILE A 88 -3.94 -4.35 -2.83
C ILE A 88 -3.86 -3.35 -1.66
N GLY A 89 -3.07 -2.28 -1.79
CA GLY A 89 -2.97 -1.23 -0.79
C GLY A 89 -4.28 -0.44 -0.59
N GLN A 90 -5.09 -0.30 -1.65
CA GLN A 90 -6.42 0.31 -1.56
C GLN A 90 -7.43 -0.61 -0.87
N GLU A 91 -7.37 -1.93 -1.12
CA GLU A 91 -8.33 -2.91 -0.60
C GLU A 91 -8.01 -3.35 0.85
N ALA A 92 -6.75 -3.71 1.13
CA ALA A 92 -6.32 -4.29 2.41
C ALA A 92 -5.51 -3.31 3.28
N GLY A 93 -5.17 -2.14 2.74
CA GLY A 93 -4.46 -1.08 3.45
C GLY A 93 -2.95 -1.03 3.14
N ILE A 94 -2.39 0.17 3.33
CA ILE A 94 -1.00 0.50 2.96
C ILE A 94 0.03 -0.34 3.74
N ARG A 95 -0.26 -0.69 5.00
CA ARG A 95 0.65 -1.53 5.81
C ARG A 95 0.80 -2.93 5.24
N TYR A 96 -0.28 -3.54 4.76
CA TYR A 96 -0.21 -4.87 4.17
C TYR A 96 0.55 -4.85 2.84
N ALA A 97 0.31 -3.84 2.00
CA ALA A 97 1.06 -3.64 0.76
C ALA A 97 2.56 -3.39 1.02
N SER A 98 2.92 -2.62 2.04
CA SER A 98 4.32 -2.38 2.43
C SER A 98 5.02 -3.68 2.84
N ASN A 99 4.40 -4.49 3.69
CA ASN A 99 4.97 -5.79 4.07
C ASN A 99 5.08 -6.75 2.88
N LEU A 100 4.14 -6.67 1.92
CA LEU A 100 4.19 -7.44 0.69
C LEU A 100 5.38 -7.08 -0.20
N ILE A 101 5.75 -5.79 -0.28
CA ILE A 101 6.92 -5.35 -1.06
C ILE A 101 8.19 -6.02 -0.52
N THR A 102 8.42 -5.96 0.79
CA THR A 102 9.61 -6.56 1.42
C THR A 102 9.67 -8.08 1.22
N THR A 103 8.53 -8.77 1.33
CA THR A 103 8.49 -10.23 1.12
C THR A 103 8.66 -10.61 -0.34
N SER A 104 8.07 -9.86 -1.28
CA SER A 104 8.30 -10.05 -2.72
C SER A 104 9.76 -9.76 -3.12
N GLN A 105 10.43 -8.82 -2.45
CA GLN A 105 11.85 -8.58 -2.65
C GLN A 105 12.70 -9.79 -2.23
N LEU A 106 12.37 -10.47 -1.13
CA LEU A 106 13.05 -11.70 -0.73
C LEU A 106 12.87 -12.83 -1.74
N ILE A 107 11.67 -12.96 -2.32
CA ILE A 107 11.39 -13.95 -3.37
C ILE A 107 12.18 -13.62 -4.64
N CYS A 108 12.21 -12.34 -5.02
CA CYS A 108 12.99 -11.83 -6.15
C CYS A 108 14.49 -12.10 -5.97
N ALA A 109 15.02 -11.85 -4.77
CA ALA A 109 16.40 -12.15 -4.41
C ALA A 109 16.70 -13.65 -4.48
N LYS A 110 15.78 -14.51 -4.04
CA LYS A 110 15.90 -15.98 -4.19
C LYS A 110 15.95 -16.40 -5.66
N ARG A 111 15.19 -15.73 -6.53
CA ARG A 111 15.22 -15.91 -7.99
C ARG A 111 16.46 -15.32 -8.67
N LYS A 112 17.28 -14.56 -7.94
CA LYS A 112 18.39 -13.75 -8.47
C LYS A 112 17.95 -12.77 -9.56
N ALA A 113 16.68 -12.35 -9.53
CA ALA A 113 16.17 -11.32 -10.41
C ALA A 113 16.50 -9.95 -9.82
N LYS A 114 16.73 -8.97 -10.69
CA LYS A 114 17.00 -7.58 -10.26
C LYS A 114 15.70 -6.80 -10.03
N GLN A 115 14.61 -7.20 -10.69
CA GLN A 115 13.33 -6.52 -10.66
C GLN A 115 12.21 -7.44 -10.17
N ILE A 116 11.36 -6.95 -9.27
CA ILE A 116 10.17 -7.66 -8.77
C ILE A 116 9.14 -7.74 -9.89
N GLY A 117 8.72 -8.98 -10.21
CA GLY A 117 7.65 -9.25 -11.17
C GLY A 117 6.29 -9.48 -10.50
N ILE A 118 5.24 -9.56 -11.34
CA ILE A 118 3.88 -9.87 -10.87
C ILE A 118 3.84 -11.22 -10.14
N GLU A 119 4.59 -12.20 -10.63
CA GLU A 119 4.71 -13.54 -10.04
C GLU A 119 5.20 -13.49 -8.58
N ASP A 120 6.15 -12.61 -8.27
CA ASP A 120 6.71 -12.47 -6.93
C ASP A 120 5.67 -11.87 -5.97
N VAL A 121 4.85 -10.93 -6.44
CA VAL A 121 3.74 -10.35 -5.67
C VAL A 121 2.62 -11.35 -5.46
N GLN A 122 2.25 -12.11 -6.50
CA GLN A 122 1.23 -13.15 -6.40
C GLN A 122 1.64 -14.27 -5.45
N ARG A 123 2.91 -14.69 -5.50
CA ARG A 123 3.43 -15.70 -4.57
C ARG A 123 3.43 -15.21 -3.12
N SER A 124 3.88 -13.98 -2.87
CA SER A 124 3.78 -13.39 -1.53
C SER A 124 2.33 -13.23 -1.05
N PHE A 125 1.41 -12.86 -1.96
CA PHE A 125 -0.01 -12.70 -1.63
C PHE A 125 -0.72 -14.01 -1.28
N ALA A 126 -0.26 -15.13 -1.83
CA ALA A 126 -0.74 -16.46 -1.49
C ALA A 126 -0.21 -16.95 -0.13
N LEU A 127 1.04 -16.58 0.22
CA LEU A 127 1.68 -16.98 1.47
C LEU A 127 1.17 -16.17 2.67
N PHE A 128 0.89 -14.88 2.49
CA PHE A 128 0.52 -13.98 3.58
C PHE A 128 -0.93 -13.55 3.48
N TYR A 129 -1.75 -13.95 4.46
CA TYR A 129 -3.14 -13.53 4.54
C TYR A 129 -3.28 -12.13 5.15
N ASP A 130 -4.30 -11.39 4.71
CA ASP A 130 -4.74 -10.16 5.36
C ASP A 130 -5.78 -10.48 6.45
N SER A 131 -6.07 -9.50 7.30
CA SER A 131 -7.01 -9.68 8.41
C SER A 131 -8.38 -10.19 7.95
N ALA A 132 -8.90 -9.67 6.83
CA ALA A 132 -10.22 -10.05 6.33
C ALA A 132 -10.25 -11.48 5.76
N ARG A 133 -9.23 -11.91 5.00
CA ARG A 133 -9.16 -13.29 4.49
C ARG A 133 -8.84 -14.29 5.59
N SER A 134 -8.06 -13.92 6.61
CA SER A 134 -7.81 -14.80 7.75
C SER A 134 -9.09 -15.17 8.49
N VAL A 135 -10.02 -14.22 8.68
CA VAL A 135 -11.31 -14.50 9.32
C VAL A 135 -12.17 -15.42 8.45
N LYS A 136 -12.21 -15.19 7.14
CA LYS A 136 -12.94 -16.07 6.20
C LYS A 136 -12.36 -17.48 6.20
N PHE A 137 -11.04 -17.62 6.18
CA PHE A 137 -10.36 -18.91 6.26
C PHE A 137 -10.76 -19.65 7.56
N VAL A 138 -10.71 -18.98 8.71
CA VAL A 138 -11.13 -19.60 9.98
C VAL A 138 -12.59 -20.06 9.93
N ASN A 139 -13.49 -19.28 9.34
CA ASN A 139 -14.90 -19.67 9.21
C ASN A 139 -15.12 -20.83 8.24
N ASP A 140 -14.46 -20.81 7.07
CA ASP A 140 -14.59 -21.86 6.05
C ASP A 140 -14.03 -23.20 6.54
N PHE A 141 -12.97 -23.14 7.36
CA PHE A 141 -12.32 -24.32 7.95
C PHE A 141 -12.76 -24.61 9.39
N GLU A 142 -13.76 -23.91 9.93
CA GLU A 142 -14.26 -24.08 11.30
C GLU A 142 -14.60 -25.55 11.61
N LYS A 143 -15.18 -26.27 10.64
CA LYS A 143 -15.55 -27.70 10.77
C LYS A 143 -14.37 -28.66 10.89
N ARG A 144 -13.18 -28.23 10.46
CA ARG A 144 -11.91 -28.96 10.57
C ARG A 144 -11.08 -28.50 11.76
N LEU A 145 -11.41 -27.36 12.36
CA LEU A 145 -10.76 -26.81 13.54
C LEU A 145 -11.54 -27.20 14.80
N ILE A 146 -10.84 -27.30 15.94
CA ILE A 146 -11.50 -27.52 17.24
C ILE A 146 -12.20 -26.22 17.63
N GLY A 147 -13.50 -26.14 17.37
CA GLY A 147 -14.38 -25.10 17.88
C GLY A 147 -14.77 -25.33 19.34
N ASP A 148 -15.41 -24.34 19.95
CA ASP A 148 -15.84 -24.36 21.37
C ASP A 148 -16.84 -25.50 21.66
N GLU A 149 -17.60 -25.91 20.65
CA GLU A 149 -18.57 -27.03 20.70
C GLU A 149 -17.91 -28.43 20.59
N GLY A 150 -16.58 -28.50 20.41
CA GLY A 150 -15.80 -29.75 20.40
C GLY A 150 -16.05 -30.69 19.19
N GLY A 151 -16.88 -30.29 18.23
CA GLY A 151 -17.21 -31.09 17.04
C GLY A 151 -16.16 -30.95 15.93
N VAL A 152 -15.24 -31.91 15.83
CA VAL A 152 -14.28 -32.01 14.71
C VAL A 152 -14.59 -33.19 13.79
N ASN A 153 -14.64 -32.95 12.48
CA ASN A 153 -14.71 -34.03 11.50
C ASN A 153 -13.31 -34.33 10.94
N LEU A 154 -12.68 -35.36 11.49
CA LEU A 154 -11.31 -35.81 11.17
C LEU A 154 -11.24 -36.79 9.97
N SER A 155 -12.33 -36.97 9.21
CA SER A 155 -12.32 -37.89 8.07
C SER A 155 -11.46 -37.36 6.92
N VAL A 156 -10.26 -37.94 6.78
CA VAL A 156 -9.39 -37.75 5.62
C VAL A 156 -9.92 -38.62 4.49
N THR A 157 -10.62 -38.03 3.52
CA THR A 157 -10.89 -38.71 2.25
C THR A 157 -9.62 -38.68 1.42
N ASN A 158 -8.93 -39.82 1.32
CA ASN A 158 -7.85 -40.04 0.35
C ASN A 158 -8.37 -39.75 -1.07
N GLY A 159 -8.04 -38.58 -1.61
CA GLY A 159 -8.50 -38.14 -2.93
C GLY A 159 -7.88 -36.83 -3.35
N HIS A 160 -6.60 -36.91 -3.76
CA HIS A 160 -5.83 -35.95 -4.58
C HIS A 160 -5.88 -34.45 -4.25
N GLY A 161 -4.71 -33.91 -3.86
CA GLY A 161 -4.39 -32.49 -3.95
C GLY A 161 -4.12 -31.85 -2.60
N ASP A 162 -2.98 -32.21 -2.03
CA ASP A 162 -2.42 -31.60 -0.83
C ASP A 162 -2.19 -30.09 -1.04
N ALA A 163 -2.63 -29.27 -0.11
CA ALA A 163 -2.42 -27.81 -0.11
C ALA A 163 -1.58 -27.35 1.09
N MET A 164 -0.95 -28.25 1.84
CA MET A 164 -0.15 -27.91 3.02
C MET A 164 1.17 -28.68 3.12
N ASP A 165 1.80 -29.00 1.99
CA ASP A 165 3.20 -29.45 1.98
C ASP A 165 4.08 -28.45 1.21
N VAL A 166 4.76 -27.59 1.96
CA VAL A 166 5.91 -26.81 1.48
C VAL A 166 6.98 -26.78 2.58
N SER A 167 7.86 -27.78 2.54
CA SER A 167 9.28 -27.62 2.90
C SER A 167 10.05 -27.03 1.72
#